data_AF-V5H8I9-F1
#
_entry.id   AF-V5H8I9-F1
#
_cell.length_a   1.000
_cell.length_b   1.000
_cell.length_c   1.000
_cell.angle_alpha   90.00
_cell.angle_beta   90.00
_cell.angle_gamma   90.00
#
_symmetry.space_group_name_H-M   'P 1'
#
loop_
_entity.id
_entity.type
_entity.pdbx_description
1 polymer ?
#
loop_
_entity_poly.entity_id
_entity_poly.type
_entity_poly.pdbx_seq_one_letter_code
_entity_poly.pdbx_strand_id
1 'polypeptide(L)'
;MLGLYVLVVILSASLELTLSGPSAERVVYPRLLQARGANGEKLLHIRNGLTLHLEKTSVLAENFTLTTFERGNQIHTPMNGKDLEKNVYRDRNKAAAVSVEERGVGTT
;
A
#
# COMPACT_ATOMS: atom_id res chain seq x y z
N MET A 1 -19.67 -9.77 -45.45
CA MET A 1 -18.35 -10.09 -44.87
C MET A 1 -17.89 -9.07 -43.83
N LEU A 2 -17.90 -7.75 -44.13
CA LEU A 2 -17.43 -6.72 -43.18
C LEU A 2 -18.27 -6.62 -41.88
N GLY A 3 -19.60 -6.65 -41.98
CA GLY A 3 -20.48 -6.58 -40.80
C GLY A 3 -20.34 -7.77 -39.83
N LEU A 4 -20.07 -8.97 -40.36
CA LEU A 4 -19.82 -10.16 -39.54
C LEU A 4 -18.50 -10.04 -38.78
N TYR A 5 -17.47 -9.48 -39.42
CA TYR A 5 -16.17 -9.26 -38.79
C TYR A 5 -16.25 -8.26 -37.63
N VAL A 6 -16.98 -7.15 -37.82
CA VAL A 6 -17.22 -6.16 -36.75
C VAL A 6 -17.97 -6.78 -35.57
N LEU A 7 -18.97 -7.63 -35.84
CA LEU A 7 -19.71 -8.35 -34.79
C LEU A 7 -18.80 -9.29 -33.98
N VAL A 8 -17.89 -10.02 -34.64
CA VAL A 8 -16.96 -10.94 -33.97
C VAL A 8 -15.97 -10.18 -33.07
N VAL A 9 -15.45 -9.03 -33.52
CA VAL A 9 -14.55 -8.19 -32.72
C VAL A 9 -15.24 -7.61 -31.49
N ILE A 10 -16.50 -7.17 -31.62
CA ILE A 10 -17.28 -6.66 -30.49
C ILE A 10 -17.57 -7.79 -29.50
N LEU A 11 -17.95 -8.97 -29.99
CA LEU A 11 -18.25 -10.13 -29.15
C LEU A 11 -17.02 -10.62 -28.39
N SER A 12 -15.85 -10.66 -29.04
CA SER A 12 -14.59 -11.06 -28.39
C SER A 12 -14.17 -10.06 -27.31
N ALA A 13 -14.22 -8.75 -27.59
CA ALA A 13 -13.91 -7.72 -26.61
C ALA A 13 -14.87 -7.74 -25.40
N SER A 14 -16.15 -8.07 -25.64
CA SER A 14 -17.16 -8.17 -24.56
C SER A 14 -16.99 -9.45 -23.72
N LEU A 15 -16.51 -10.52 -24.32
CA LEU A 15 -16.24 -11.79 -23.64
C LEU A 15 -15.08 -11.65 -22.64
N GLU A 16 -14.01 -10.92 -23.01
CA GLU A 16 -12.88 -10.61 -22.13
C GLU A 16 -13.33 -9.84 -20.87
N LEU A 17 -14.30 -8.93 -21.02
CA LEU A 17 -14.82 -8.12 -19.92
C LEU A 17 -15.68 -8.94 -18.93
N THR A 18 -16.31 -10.03 -19.38
CA THR A 18 -17.26 -10.83 -18.57
C THR A 18 -16.58 -11.96 -17.78
N LEU A 19 -15.37 -12.38 -18.17
CA LEU A 19 -14.64 -13.46 -17.50
C LEU A 19 -13.94 -13.05 -16.21
N SER A 20 -13.92 -11.76 -15.88
CA SER A 20 -13.46 -11.28 -14.59
C SER A 20 -14.58 -11.41 -13.54
N GLY A 21 -14.92 -12.66 -13.21
CA GLY A 21 -15.81 -12.96 -12.07
C GLY A 21 -15.28 -12.34 -10.77
N PRO A 22 -16.13 -12.19 -9.73
CA PRO A 22 -15.71 -11.59 -8.46
C PRO A 22 -14.45 -12.32 -7.98
N SER A 23 -13.36 -11.57 -7.84
CA SER A 23 -12.09 -12.11 -7.39
C SER A 23 -12.34 -12.81 -6.06
N ALA A 24 -12.26 -14.14 -6.04
CA ALA A 24 -12.51 -14.93 -4.83
C ALA A 24 -11.67 -14.34 -3.70
N GLU A 25 -12.33 -13.90 -2.63
CA GLU A 25 -11.67 -13.29 -1.49
C GLU A 25 -10.64 -14.29 -0.92
N ARG A 26 -9.37 -13.93 -1.00
CA ARG A 26 -8.27 -14.82 -0.63
C ARG A 26 -7.71 -14.41 0.71
N VAL A 27 -7.99 -15.22 1.73
CA VAL A 27 -7.37 -15.10 3.04
C VAL A 27 -5.91 -15.55 2.97
N VAL A 28 -5.01 -14.75 3.53
CA VAL A 28 -3.57 -15.01 3.62
C VAL A 28 -3.09 -14.76 5.06
N TYR A 29 -1.92 -15.28 5.40
CA TYR A 29 -1.29 -15.09 6.71
C TYR A 29 0.08 -14.44 6.54
N PRO A 30 0.14 -13.11 6.44
CA PRO A 30 1.39 -12.40 6.22
C PRO A 30 2.37 -12.63 7.37
N ARG A 31 3.65 -12.66 7.04
CA ARG A 31 4.75 -12.76 8.00
C ARG A 31 5.69 -11.59 7.81
N LEU A 32 5.96 -10.88 8.90
CA LEU A 32 6.93 -9.81 8.92
C LEU A 32 8.26 -10.35 9.45
N LEU A 33 9.31 -10.21 8.66
CA LEU A 33 10.67 -10.65 8.99
C LEU A 33 11.56 -9.42 9.08
N GLN A 34 12.43 -9.37 10.09
CA GLN A 34 13.39 -8.29 10.25
C GLN A 34 14.76 -8.72 9.73
N ALA A 35 15.39 -7.89 8.89
CA ALA A 35 16.73 -8.15 8.42
C ALA A 35 17.73 -8.06 9.59
N ARG A 36 18.80 -8.87 9.54
CA ARG A 36 19.89 -8.84 10.55
C ARG A 36 20.89 -7.70 10.35
N GLY A 37 20.68 -6.85 9.34
CA GLY A 37 21.51 -5.68 9.06
C GLY A 37 21.12 -4.48 9.91
N ALA A 38 22.02 -3.50 10.03
CA ALA A 38 21.82 -2.30 10.83
C ALA A 38 20.72 -1.35 10.28
N ASN A 39 20.30 -1.53 9.03
CA ASN A 39 19.41 -0.61 8.31
C ASN A 39 17.93 -0.72 8.73
N GLY A 40 17.57 -1.69 9.59
CA GLY A 40 16.20 -1.87 10.05
C GLY A 40 15.21 -2.27 8.95
N GLU A 41 15.71 -2.76 7.81
CA GLU A 41 14.89 -3.25 6.70
C GLU A 41 14.03 -4.44 7.14
N LYS A 42 12.79 -4.47 6.64
CA LYS A 42 11.85 -5.55 6.92
C LYS A 42 11.38 -6.20 5.62
N LEU A 43 11.05 -7.47 5.69
CA LEU A 43 10.42 -8.21 4.60
C LEU A 43 9.02 -8.61 5.04
N LEU A 44 8.00 -8.16 4.29
CA LEU A 44 6.63 -8.60 4.50
C LEU A 44 6.29 -9.65 3.46
N HIS A 45 6.33 -10.91 3.87
CA HIS A 45 5.90 -12.02 3.03
C HIS A 45 4.38 -12.17 3.15
N ILE A 46 3.64 -11.88 2.08
CA ILE A 46 2.17 -11.96 2.08
C ILE A 46 1.73 -13.34 1.57
N ARG A 47 2.33 -13.78 0.46
CA ARG A 47 2.14 -15.12 -0.13
C ARG A 47 3.27 -15.42 -1.12
N ASN A 48 3.28 -16.64 -1.66
CA ASN A 48 4.15 -17.01 -2.78
C ASN A 48 3.99 -16.02 -3.94
N GLY A 49 5.12 -15.49 -4.43
CA GLY A 49 5.16 -14.48 -5.49
C GLY A 49 4.82 -13.05 -5.06
N LEU A 50 4.46 -12.80 -3.79
CA LEU A 50 4.21 -11.45 -3.27
C LEU A 50 4.90 -11.26 -1.91
N THR A 51 6.09 -10.66 -1.97
CA THR A 51 6.85 -10.22 -0.79
C THR A 51 7.20 -8.75 -0.97
N LEU A 52 6.97 -7.93 0.05
CA LEU A 52 7.36 -6.52 0.04
C LEU A 52 8.70 -6.33 0.74
N HIS A 53 9.59 -5.55 0.11
CA HIS A 53 10.84 -5.11 0.70
C HIS A 53 10.61 -3.73 1.31
N LEU A 54 10.55 -3.68 2.63
CA LEU A 54 10.12 -2.51 3.38
C LEU A 54 11.34 -1.70 3.82
N GLU A 55 11.53 -0.55 3.17
CA GLU A 55 12.48 0.49 3.56
C GLU A 55 11.78 1.53 4.43
N LYS A 56 12.50 2.13 5.37
CA LYS A 56 11.95 3.22 6.18
C LYS A 56 11.58 4.41 5.29
N THR A 57 10.40 4.99 5.49
CA THR A 57 10.00 6.19 4.76
C THR A 57 10.76 7.41 5.29
N SER A 58 11.15 8.28 4.36
CA SER A 58 11.77 9.59 4.62
C SER A 58 11.40 10.50 3.46
N VAL A 59 10.15 10.98 3.42
CA VAL A 59 9.60 11.83 2.33
C VAL A 59 9.10 13.16 2.88
N LEU A 60 8.53 13.15 4.08
CA LEU A 60 8.00 14.33 4.74
C LEU A 60 9.11 15.24 5.27
N ALA A 61 8.85 16.54 5.19
CA ALA A 61 9.66 17.53 5.89
C ALA A 61 9.58 17.31 7.40
N GLU A 62 10.65 17.64 8.12
CA GLU A 62 10.72 17.44 9.57
C GLU A 62 9.59 18.19 10.30
N ASN A 63 9.34 19.44 9.94
CA ASN A 63 8.26 20.24 10.50
C ASN A 63 7.46 20.90 9.37
N PHE A 64 6.14 20.78 9.39
CA PHE A 64 5.25 21.46 8.45
C PHE A 64 3.91 21.80 9.12
N THR A 65 3.17 22.76 8.57
CA THR A 65 1.86 23.13 9.11
C THR A 65 0.76 22.59 8.19
N LEU A 66 -0.08 21.71 8.72
CA LEU A 66 -1.30 21.29 8.05
C LEU A 66 -2.37 22.38 8.24
N THR A 67 -3.00 22.78 7.14
CA THR A 67 -4.11 23.72 7.17
C THR A 67 -5.39 22.97 6.79
N THR A 68 -6.35 22.89 7.70
CA THR A 68 -7.67 22.30 7.45
C THR A 68 -8.76 23.37 7.56
N PHE A 69 -9.90 23.12 6.93
CA PHE A 69 -11.08 23.97 7.04
C PHE A 69 -12.19 23.18 7.71
N GLU A 70 -12.57 23.57 8.91
CA GLU A 70 -13.66 22.95 9.66
C GLU A 70 -14.75 24.00 9.92
N ARG A 71 -15.96 23.75 9.40
CA ARG A 71 -17.12 24.65 9.53
C ARG A 71 -16.83 26.10 9.13
N GLY A 72 -16.00 26.30 8.12
CA GLY A 72 -15.60 27.63 7.62
C GLY A 72 -14.44 28.28 8.37
N ASN A 73 -13.96 27.68 9.47
CA ASN A 73 -12.77 28.15 10.18
C ASN A 73 -11.53 27.44 9.65
N GLN A 74 -10.47 28.22 9.44
CA GLN A 74 -9.16 27.71 9.08
C GLN A 74 -8.41 27.29 10.35
N ILE A 75 -7.99 26.04 10.42
CA ILE A 75 -7.24 25.47 11.53
C ILE A 75 -5.82 25.17 11.05
N HIS A 76 -4.82 25.67 11.80
CA HIS A 76 -3.42 25.42 11.54
C HIS A 76 -2.87 24.45 12.59
N THR A 77 -2.41 23.29 12.13
CA THR A 77 -1.84 22.26 13.01
C THR A 77 -0.38 22.06 12.66
N PRO A 78 0.57 22.42 13.56
CA PRO A 78 1.97 22.07 13.37
C PRO A 78 2.12 20.55 13.47
N MET A 79 2.85 19.97 12.51
CA MET A 79 3.08 18.54 12.38
C MET A 79 4.57 18.25 12.35
N ASN A 80 4.95 17.13 12.96
CA ASN A 80 6.29 16.57 12.86
C ASN A 80 6.27 15.40 11.86
N GLY A 81 6.94 15.56 10.72
CA GLY A 81 7.00 14.53 9.68
C GLY A 81 7.74 13.27 10.12
N LYS A 82 8.76 13.39 10.98
CA LYS A 82 9.47 12.22 11.52
C LYS A 82 8.55 11.34 12.35
N ASP A 83 7.64 11.95 13.12
CA ASP A 83 6.66 11.22 13.92
C ASP A 83 5.59 10.55 13.05
N LEU A 84 5.17 11.22 11.98
CA LEU A 84 4.17 10.69 11.05
C LEU A 84 4.70 9.50 10.23
N GLU A 85 5.98 9.53 9.85
CA GLU A 85 6.61 8.46 9.06
C GLU A 85 7.24 7.35 9.91
N LYS A 86 7.29 7.48 11.24
CA LYS A 86 8.07 6.58 12.12
C LYS A 86 7.77 5.09 11.92
N ASN A 87 6.50 4.77 11.65
CA ASN A 87 5.98 3.41 11.48
C ASN A 87 5.64 3.09 10.01
N VAL A 88 5.90 4.02 9.09
CA VAL A 88 5.53 3.88 7.68
C VAL A 88 6.73 3.41 6.88
N TYR A 89 6.56 2.31 6.16
CA TYR A 89 7.57 1.73 5.29
C TYR A 89 7.09 1.72 3.85
N ARG A 90 8.02 1.79 2.90
CA ARG A 90 7.74 1.75 1.46
C ARG A 90 8.49 0.62 0.76
N ASP A 91 7.86 -0.01 -0.22
CA ASP A 91 8.52 -0.82 -1.25
C ASP A 91 8.53 -0.02 -2.55
N ARG A 92 9.70 0.53 -2.92
CA ARG A 92 9.84 1.37 -4.12
C ARG A 92 9.57 0.60 -5.41
N ASN A 93 9.90 -0.69 -5.44
CA ASN A 93 9.77 -1.52 -6.63
C ASN A 93 8.31 -1.90 -6.90
N LYS A 94 7.46 -1.88 -5.86
CA LYS A 94 6.04 -2.24 -5.96
C LYS A 94 5.08 -1.08 -5.71
N ALA A 95 5.60 0.15 -5.57
CA ALA A 95 4.82 1.35 -5.28
C ALA A 95 3.83 1.15 -4.11
N ALA A 96 4.28 0.45 -3.06
CA ALA A 96 3.45 0.12 -1.90
C ALA A 96 3.95 0.85 -0.65
N ALA A 97 3.02 1.24 0.23
CA ALA A 97 3.30 1.78 1.54
C ALA A 97 2.53 1.00 2.61
N VAL A 98 3.18 0.69 3.72
CA VAL A 98 2.61 -0.12 4.82
C VAL A 98 2.96 0.53 6.15
N SER A 99 1.96 0.71 7.01
CA SER A 99 2.17 1.06 8.42
C SER A 99 2.34 -0.21 9.24
N VAL A 100 3.40 -0.29 10.04
CA VAL A 100 3.69 -1.42 10.92
C VAL A 100 3.73 -0.93 12.36
N GLU A 101 2.84 -1.48 13.19
CA GLU A 101 2.82 -1.23 14.63
C GLU A 101 3.21 -2.50 15.37
N GLU A 102 4.37 -2.47 16.03
CA GLU A 102 4.82 -3.58 16.87
C GLU A 102 4.23 -3.38 18.27
N ARG A 103 3.36 -4.31 18.69
CA ARG A 103 2.97 -4.38 20.09
C ARG A 103 4.13 -5.00 20.85
N GLY A 104 4.71 -4.23 21.77
CA GLY A 104 5.70 -4.75 22.71
C GLY A 104 5.16 -6.00 23.40
N VAL A 105 6.03 -7.00 23.60
CA VAL A 105 5.70 -8.16 24.43
C VAL A 105 5.30 -7.62 25.80
N GLY A 106 4.04 -7.83 26.20
CA GLY A 106 3.59 -7.50 27.54
C GLY A 106 4.49 -8.23 28.53
N THR A 107 5.30 -7.48 29.29
CA THR A 107 5.97 -8.02 30.46
C THR A 107 4.88 -8.25 31.51
N THR A 108 4.33 -9.46 31.52
CA THR A 108 3.59 -10.02 32.65
C THR A 108 4.56 -10.40 33.76
#